data_AF-A0A7S4L4A1-F1
#
_entry.id   AF-A0A7S4L4A1-F1
#
_cell.length_a   1.000
_cell.length_b   1.000
_cell.length_c   1.000
_cell.angle_alpha   90.00
_cell.angle_beta   90.00
_cell.angle_gamma   90.00
#
_symmetry.space_group_name_H-M   'P 1'
#
loop_
_entity.id
_entity.type
_entity.pdbx_description
1 polymer ?
#
loop_
_entity_poly.entity_id
_entity_poly.type
_entity_poly.pdbx_seq_one_letter_code
_entity_poly.pdbx_strand_id
1 'polypeptide(L)'
;KGRERVQYIQKEMAEEITYNILNEGTPSGEAPGANLGFDLQKTMMRMKGEFMREDGSGVNYDGLRDSELYTEYVQKAQHLQNFDLFALGEEERKVFLMNIYNALTIHGLCVHRPTSVLEITGFWKNTAYKIGPHIYSLDIIEHALLRCNAVHPSTKKRYLEDDDPRLPLVMKELDPRIHFALNCGAASCPPIRVFTLKNIAWALEAASTNFCESEVQIEENDGETTITLSKI
;
A
#
# COMPACT_ATOMS: atom_id res chain seq x y z
N LYS A 1 -14.95 -44.76 -35.98
CA LYS A 1 -13.72 -43.94 -35.79
C LYS A 1 -13.94 -42.59 -36.45
N GLY A 2 -14.12 -41.50 -35.70
CA GLY A 2 -14.25 -40.17 -36.32
C GLY A 2 -14.87 -39.10 -35.43
N ARG A 3 -14.08 -38.64 -34.45
CA ARG A 3 -14.07 -37.32 -33.78
C ARG A 3 -15.33 -36.87 -33.02
N GLU A 4 -15.25 -37.04 -31.70
CA GLU A 4 -16.04 -36.34 -30.70
C GLU A 4 -15.87 -34.82 -30.81
N ARG A 5 -17.00 -34.11 -30.73
CA ARG A 5 -17.04 -32.70 -30.31
C ARG A 5 -16.73 -32.66 -28.82
N VAL A 6 -15.57 -32.14 -28.46
CA VAL A 6 -15.32 -31.67 -27.09
C VAL A 6 -15.52 -30.17 -27.11
N GLN A 7 -16.71 -29.72 -26.72
CA GLN A 7 -16.91 -28.35 -26.27
C GLN A 7 -16.26 -28.23 -24.91
N TYR A 8 -15.10 -27.58 -24.85
CA TYR A 8 -14.57 -27.08 -23.58
C TYR A 8 -15.42 -25.88 -23.17
N ILE A 9 -16.41 -26.12 -22.32
CA ILE A 9 -17.04 -25.08 -21.51
C ILE A 9 -16.29 -25.08 -20.16
N GLN A 10 -15.31 -24.19 -20.05
CA GLN A 10 -14.69 -23.70 -18.82
C GLN A 10 -14.28 -22.26 -19.17
N LYS A 11 -14.51 -21.23 -18.38
CA LYS A 11 -14.69 -21.10 -16.94
C LYS A 11 -15.42 -19.76 -16.74
N GLU A 12 -16.13 -19.61 -15.62
CA GLU A 12 -16.79 -18.36 -15.21
C GLU A 12 -15.89 -17.14 -15.48
N MET A 13 -16.47 -16.09 -16.08
CA MET A 13 -15.78 -14.83 -16.33
C MET A 13 -15.34 -14.24 -14.98
N ALA A 14 -14.07 -14.39 -14.63
CA ALA A 14 -13.47 -13.58 -13.60
C ALA A 14 -13.67 -12.12 -14.03
N GLU A 15 -14.29 -11.31 -13.16
CA GLU A 15 -14.39 -9.86 -13.41
C GLU A 15 -13.00 -9.34 -13.76
N GLU A 16 -12.85 -8.81 -14.97
CA GLU A 16 -11.57 -8.27 -15.44
C GLU A 16 -11.23 -7.05 -14.58
N ILE A 17 -10.32 -7.24 -13.61
CA ILE A 17 -9.90 -6.15 -12.72
C ILE A 17 -9.15 -5.14 -13.57
N THR A 18 -9.72 -3.94 -13.72
CA THR A 18 -9.07 -2.82 -14.39
C THR A 18 -8.20 -2.09 -13.38
N TYR A 19 -6.88 -2.19 -13.53
CA TYR A 19 -5.92 -1.48 -12.69
C TYR A 19 -5.64 -0.07 -13.22
N ASN A 20 -5.58 0.90 -12.31
CA ASN A 20 -5.04 2.24 -12.54
C ASN A 20 -3.53 2.18 -12.24
N ILE A 21 -2.72 1.87 -13.24
CA ILE A 21 -1.27 1.75 -13.10
C ILE A 21 -0.66 3.17 -13.08
N LEU A 22 -0.14 3.60 -11.94
CA LEU A 22 0.30 4.99 -11.75
C LEU A 22 1.77 5.24 -12.11
N ASN A 23 2.51 4.21 -12.52
CA ASN A 23 3.91 4.31 -12.94
C ASN A 23 4.14 3.84 -14.39
N GLU A 24 3.14 4.04 -15.25
CA GLU A 24 3.30 3.82 -16.69
C GLU A 24 4.34 4.78 -17.30
N GLY A 25 4.93 4.35 -18.42
CA GLY A 25 6.01 5.05 -19.12
C GLY A 25 7.32 4.27 -19.07
N THR A 26 8.35 4.79 -19.75
CA THR A 26 9.66 4.15 -19.81
C THR A 26 10.57 4.77 -18.77
N PRO A 27 11.19 3.96 -17.88
CA PRO A 27 12.21 4.48 -16.96
C PRO A 27 13.32 5.16 -17.76
N SER A 28 13.65 6.39 -17.42
CA SER A 28 14.70 7.17 -18.07
C SER A 28 15.75 7.57 -17.02
N GLY A 29 17.03 7.54 -17.39
CA GLY A 29 18.14 7.79 -16.45
C GLY A 29 18.74 6.52 -15.84
N GLU A 30 19.57 6.70 -14.81
CA GLU A 30 20.31 5.61 -14.17
C GLU A 30 19.37 4.60 -13.48
N ALA A 31 19.75 3.33 -13.50
CA ALA A 31 19.01 2.27 -12.81
C ALA A 31 18.93 2.57 -11.31
N PRO A 32 17.77 2.30 -10.68
CA PRO A 32 17.58 2.61 -9.27
C PRO A 32 18.49 1.75 -8.40
N GLY A 33 18.98 2.31 -7.30
CA GLY A 33 19.67 1.55 -6.26
C GLY A 33 18.70 0.70 -5.41
N ALA A 34 19.27 -0.15 -4.54
CA ALA A 34 18.50 -1.03 -3.63
C ALA A 34 17.50 -0.29 -2.71
N ASN A 35 17.61 1.03 -2.58
CA ASN A 35 16.79 1.86 -1.69
C ASN A 35 15.57 2.51 -2.38
N LEU A 36 15.17 2.07 -3.58
CA LEU A 36 14.12 2.74 -4.36
C LEU A 36 12.81 2.96 -3.60
N GLY A 37 12.34 1.97 -2.81
CA GLY A 37 11.14 2.13 -1.99
C GLY A 37 11.30 3.21 -0.92
N PHE A 38 12.48 3.28 -0.28
CA PHE A 38 12.81 4.35 0.67
C PHE A 38 12.84 5.72 -0.02
N ASP A 39 13.47 5.82 -1.19
CA ASP A 39 13.59 7.08 -1.92
C ASP A 39 12.22 7.59 -2.40
N LEU A 40 11.35 6.69 -2.87
CA LEU A 40 9.97 7.03 -3.24
C LEU A 40 9.21 7.58 -2.05
N GLN A 41 9.21 6.87 -0.93
CA GLN A 41 8.48 7.28 0.26
C GLN A 41 9.06 8.58 0.85
N LYS A 42 10.37 8.75 0.85
CA LYS A 42 11.04 9.98 1.28
C LYS A 42 10.65 11.16 0.39
N THR A 43 10.68 10.99 -0.93
CA THR A 43 10.27 12.03 -1.89
C THR A 43 8.80 12.38 -1.69
N MET A 44 7.94 11.37 -1.45
CA MET A 44 6.53 11.58 -1.14
C MET A 44 6.31 12.37 0.15
N MET A 45 7.09 12.10 1.19
CA MET A 45 7.01 12.86 2.44
C MET A 45 7.46 14.32 2.28
N ARG A 46 8.49 14.57 1.45
CA ARG A 46 8.90 15.94 1.09
C ARG A 46 7.78 16.67 0.35
N MET A 47 7.20 16.03 -0.66
CA MET A 47 6.05 16.55 -1.40
C MET A 47 4.86 16.86 -0.47
N LYS A 48 4.50 15.95 0.42
CA LYS A 48 3.43 16.17 1.41
C LYS A 48 3.73 17.39 2.30
N GLY A 49 4.97 17.55 2.74
CA GLY A 49 5.39 18.65 3.60
C GLY A 49 5.41 20.01 2.88
N GLU A 50 6.00 20.07 1.70
CA GLU A 50 6.13 21.31 0.91
C GLU A 50 4.79 21.82 0.39
N PHE A 51 3.85 20.91 0.13
CA PHE A 51 2.52 21.24 -0.38
C PHE A 51 1.42 21.10 0.67
N MET A 52 1.76 21.00 1.96
CA MET A 52 0.75 21.04 3.02
C MET A 52 0.08 22.43 3.04
N ARG A 53 -1.25 22.47 3.08
CA ARG A 53 -1.99 23.73 3.22
C ARG A 53 -1.68 24.36 4.58
N GLU A 54 -1.55 25.69 4.61
CA GLU A 54 -1.18 26.44 5.82
C GLU A 54 -2.17 26.23 6.99
N ASP A 55 -3.43 25.95 6.67
CA ASP A 55 -4.48 25.67 7.66
C ASP A 55 -4.45 24.22 8.21
N GLY A 56 -3.50 23.40 7.75
CA GLY A 56 -3.38 21.99 8.14
C GLY A 56 -4.51 21.10 7.60
N SER A 57 -5.41 21.62 6.76
CA SER A 57 -6.59 20.89 6.26
C SER A 57 -6.26 19.78 5.25
N GLY A 58 -5.01 19.70 4.80
CA GLY A 58 -4.56 18.65 3.88
C GLY A 58 -3.41 19.12 2.98
N VAL A 59 -3.28 18.48 1.82
CA VAL A 59 -2.23 18.74 0.82
C VAL A 59 -2.83 19.51 -0.36
N ASN A 60 -2.14 20.55 -0.83
CA ASN A 60 -2.39 21.26 -2.08
C ASN A 60 -1.94 20.40 -3.28
N TYR A 61 -2.78 19.45 -3.65
CA TYR A 61 -2.52 18.53 -4.77
C TYR A 61 -2.44 19.23 -6.14
N ASP A 62 -3.00 20.44 -6.29
CA ASP A 62 -2.91 21.21 -7.54
C ASP A 62 -1.49 21.72 -7.75
N GLY A 63 -0.94 22.46 -6.78
CA GLY A 63 0.44 22.95 -6.85
C GLY A 63 1.47 21.82 -6.88
N LEU A 64 1.17 20.70 -6.21
CA LEU A 64 2.05 19.54 -6.19
C LEU A 64 2.28 18.96 -7.59
N ARG A 65 1.24 18.82 -8.41
CA ARG A 65 1.33 18.15 -9.72
C ARG A 65 2.26 18.88 -10.69
N ASP A 66 2.28 20.20 -10.64
CA ASP A 66 3.09 21.03 -11.54
C ASP A 66 4.53 21.21 -11.02
N SER A 67 4.87 20.59 -9.90
CA SER A 67 6.18 20.71 -9.26
C SER A 67 7.24 19.80 -9.89
N GLU A 68 8.49 20.24 -9.84
CA GLU A 68 9.65 19.41 -10.17
C GLU A 68 9.73 18.16 -9.28
N LEU A 69 9.29 18.25 -8.02
CA LEU A 69 9.28 17.12 -7.10
C LEU A 69 8.31 16.02 -7.50
N TYR A 70 7.12 16.39 -8.00
CA TYR A 70 6.17 15.40 -8.51
C TYR A 70 6.70 14.74 -9.78
N THR A 71 7.35 15.52 -10.65
CA THR A 71 8.03 14.98 -11.84
C THR A 71 9.14 14.00 -11.45
N GLU A 72 9.98 14.36 -10.48
CA GLU A 72 11.03 13.49 -9.92
C GLU A 72 10.43 12.21 -9.33
N TYR A 73 9.35 12.33 -8.57
CA TYR A 73 8.67 11.18 -7.96
C TYR A 73 8.13 10.22 -9.02
N VAL A 74 7.44 10.73 -10.05
CA VAL A 74 6.89 9.89 -11.13
C VAL A 74 8.02 9.17 -11.88
N GLN A 75 9.13 9.84 -12.16
CA GLN A 75 10.31 9.22 -12.78
C GLN A 75 10.87 8.09 -11.89
N LYS A 76 11.04 8.31 -10.58
CA LYS A 76 11.44 7.25 -9.64
C LYS A 76 10.43 6.10 -9.61
N ALA A 77 9.14 6.38 -9.69
CA ALA A 77 8.11 5.35 -9.65
C ALA A 77 8.15 4.48 -10.92
N GLN A 78 8.47 5.06 -12.08
CA GLN A 78 8.65 4.30 -13.33
C GLN A 78 9.78 3.27 -13.19
N HIS A 79 10.87 3.59 -12.50
CA HIS A 79 11.99 2.66 -12.27
C HIS A 79 11.60 1.38 -11.51
N LEU A 80 10.46 1.35 -10.80
CA LEU A 80 9.95 0.11 -10.20
C LEU A 80 9.74 -1.01 -11.23
N GLN A 81 9.45 -0.66 -12.48
CA GLN A 81 9.26 -1.63 -13.57
C GLN A 81 10.53 -2.46 -13.87
N ASN A 82 11.70 -1.97 -13.46
CA ASN A 82 12.98 -2.68 -13.61
C ASN A 82 13.47 -3.29 -12.29
N PHE A 83 12.70 -3.16 -11.21
CA PHE A 83 13.09 -3.62 -9.88
C PHE A 83 12.78 -5.12 -9.71
N ASP A 84 13.77 -5.89 -9.26
CA ASP A 84 13.59 -7.30 -8.93
C ASP A 84 13.18 -7.47 -7.45
N LEU A 85 11.89 -7.64 -7.22
CA LEU A 85 11.33 -7.84 -5.89
C LEU A 85 11.68 -9.22 -5.30
N PHE A 86 12.04 -10.21 -6.12
CA PHE A 86 12.41 -11.55 -5.67
C PHE A 86 13.84 -11.61 -5.12
N ALA A 87 14.68 -10.64 -5.47
CA ALA A 87 16.05 -10.54 -4.96
C ALA A 87 16.12 -10.10 -3.48
N LEU A 88 15.04 -9.53 -2.92
CA LEU A 88 15.02 -9.04 -1.54
C LEU A 88 14.80 -10.16 -0.52
N GLY A 89 15.54 -10.09 0.60
CA GLY A 89 15.21 -10.86 1.80
C GLY A 89 13.83 -10.49 2.37
N GLU A 90 13.24 -11.34 3.20
CA GLU A 90 11.87 -11.14 3.69
C GLU A 90 11.67 -9.81 4.45
N GLU A 91 12.60 -9.45 5.34
CA GLU A 91 12.54 -8.18 6.09
C GLU A 91 12.79 -6.95 5.20
N GLU A 92 13.70 -7.04 4.23
CA GLU A 92 13.93 -5.98 3.24
C GLU A 92 12.68 -5.78 2.37
N ARG A 93 12.07 -6.87 1.95
CA ARG A 93 10.83 -6.88 1.18
C ARG A 93 9.68 -6.29 1.99
N LYS A 94 9.55 -6.63 3.28
CA LYS A 94 8.54 -6.03 4.18
C LYS A 94 8.68 -4.51 4.23
N VAL A 95 9.90 -4.01 4.49
CA VAL A 95 10.19 -2.57 4.53
C VAL A 95 9.90 -1.90 3.19
N PHE A 96 10.33 -2.53 2.09
CA PHE A 96 10.08 -2.04 0.74
C PHE A 96 8.58 -1.93 0.47
N LEU A 97 7.82 -3.01 0.68
CA LEU A 97 6.38 -3.06 0.42
C LEU A 97 5.58 -2.05 1.26
N MET A 98 5.94 -1.86 2.54
CA MET A 98 5.29 -0.84 3.37
C MET A 98 5.55 0.58 2.88
N ASN A 99 6.78 0.87 2.46
CA ASN A 99 7.10 2.16 1.84
C ASN A 99 6.36 2.34 0.50
N ILE A 100 6.29 1.30 -0.34
CA ILE A 100 5.55 1.34 -1.61
C ILE A 100 4.06 1.54 -1.39
N TYR A 101 3.44 0.83 -0.44
CA TYR A 101 2.03 1.01 -0.11
C TYR A 101 1.74 2.46 0.26
N ASN A 102 2.48 3.00 1.24
CA ASN A 102 2.25 4.37 1.70
C ASN A 102 2.49 5.41 0.61
N ALA A 103 3.51 5.21 -0.23
CA ALA A 103 3.79 6.10 -1.35
C ALA A 103 2.70 6.02 -2.42
N LEU A 104 2.24 4.80 -2.76
CA LEU A 104 1.19 4.56 -3.75
C LEU A 104 -0.16 5.12 -3.29
N THR A 105 -0.52 4.98 -2.01
CA THR A 105 -1.73 5.59 -1.44
C THR A 105 -1.74 7.09 -1.67
N ILE A 106 -0.64 7.77 -1.33
CA ILE A 106 -0.57 9.23 -1.53
C ILE A 106 -0.59 9.56 -3.03
N HIS A 107 0.12 8.80 -3.88
CA HIS A 107 0.11 9.05 -5.32
C HIS A 107 -1.29 8.91 -5.92
N GLY A 108 -2.05 7.90 -5.52
CA GLY A 108 -3.45 7.73 -5.92
C GLY A 108 -4.33 8.90 -5.49
N LEU A 109 -4.18 9.38 -4.25
CA LEU A 109 -4.91 10.56 -3.76
C LEU A 109 -4.52 11.83 -4.54
N CYS A 110 -3.24 12.01 -4.90
CA CYS A 110 -2.79 13.12 -5.73
C CYS A 110 -3.43 13.12 -7.12
N VAL A 111 -3.60 11.93 -7.71
CA VAL A 111 -4.19 11.76 -9.05
C VAL A 111 -5.70 12.00 -9.03
N HIS A 112 -6.41 11.45 -8.03
CA HIS A 112 -7.87 11.50 -7.98
C HIS A 112 -8.45 12.74 -7.29
N ARG A 113 -7.70 13.39 -6.39
CA ARG A 113 -8.09 14.61 -5.65
C ARG A 113 -9.46 14.54 -4.95
N PRO A 114 -9.79 13.45 -4.24
CA PRO A 114 -11.09 13.36 -3.59
C PRO A 114 -11.15 14.23 -2.33
N THR A 115 -12.35 14.57 -1.87
CA THR A 115 -12.53 15.10 -0.50
C THR A 115 -12.44 13.99 0.54
N SER A 116 -12.78 12.76 0.17
CA SER A 116 -12.60 11.55 0.95
C SER A 116 -12.19 10.38 0.04
N VAL A 117 -11.22 9.56 0.45
CA VAL A 117 -10.81 8.37 -0.32
C VAL A 117 -11.99 7.45 -0.68
N LEU A 118 -13.06 7.47 0.12
CA LEU A 118 -14.28 6.68 -0.09
C LEU A 118 -15.08 7.10 -1.34
N GLU A 119 -14.83 8.29 -1.88
CA GLU A 119 -15.42 8.74 -3.16
C GLU A 119 -14.82 8.01 -4.37
N ILE A 120 -13.64 7.39 -4.20
CA ILE A 120 -12.97 6.67 -5.28
C ILE A 120 -13.34 5.19 -5.20
N THR A 121 -14.32 4.79 -6.02
CA THR A 121 -14.75 3.40 -6.12
C THR A 121 -13.59 2.47 -6.43
N GLY A 122 -13.35 1.50 -5.55
CA GLY A 122 -12.30 0.49 -5.74
C GLY A 122 -10.88 1.04 -5.61
N PHE A 123 -10.68 2.16 -4.88
CA PHE A 123 -9.36 2.78 -4.70
C PHE A 123 -8.25 1.76 -4.40
N TRP A 124 -8.41 0.93 -3.37
CA TRP A 124 -7.40 -0.06 -2.98
C TRP A 124 -7.25 -1.23 -3.96
N LYS A 125 -8.35 -1.64 -4.60
CA LYS A 125 -8.37 -2.73 -5.58
C LYS A 125 -7.66 -2.32 -6.88
N ASN A 126 -7.87 -1.08 -7.33
CA ASN A 126 -7.51 -0.64 -8.66
C ASN A 126 -6.22 0.17 -8.70
N THR A 127 -5.89 0.96 -7.66
CA THR A 127 -4.68 1.79 -7.62
C THR A 127 -3.45 0.91 -7.49
N ALA A 128 -2.56 0.94 -8.49
CA ALA A 128 -1.48 -0.02 -8.61
C ALA A 128 -0.18 0.56 -9.16
N TYR A 129 0.93 -0.13 -8.86
CA TYR A 129 2.18 -0.01 -9.58
C TYR A 129 2.56 -1.30 -10.28
N LYS A 130 3.31 -1.17 -11.38
CA LYS A 130 4.05 -2.26 -12.00
C LYS A 130 5.44 -2.33 -11.39
N ILE A 131 5.79 -3.49 -10.81
CA ILE A 131 7.09 -3.77 -10.21
C ILE A 131 7.66 -5.01 -10.90
N GLY A 132 8.78 -4.85 -11.61
CA GLY A 132 9.24 -5.89 -12.52
C GLY A 132 8.16 -6.27 -13.55
N PRO A 133 7.88 -7.58 -13.75
CA PRO A 133 6.88 -8.04 -14.71
C PRO A 133 5.43 -8.01 -14.17
N HIS A 134 5.21 -7.72 -12.89
CA HIS A 134 3.91 -7.91 -12.24
C HIS A 134 3.28 -6.60 -11.76
N ILE A 135 1.95 -6.61 -11.62
CA ILE A 135 1.15 -5.48 -11.11
C ILE A 135 0.84 -5.74 -9.63
N TYR A 136 0.93 -4.69 -8.82
CA TYR A 136 0.67 -4.71 -7.38
C TYR A 136 -0.25 -3.54 -7.03
N SER A 137 -1.51 -3.85 -6.74
CA SER A 137 -2.44 -2.89 -6.14
C SER A 137 -2.21 -2.77 -4.64
N LEU A 138 -2.80 -1.74 -4.01
CA LEU A 138 -2.77 -1.59 -2.56
C LEU A 138 -3.30 -2.84 -1.85
N ASP A 139 -4.41 -3.40 -2.32
CA ASP A 139 -4.98 -4.65 -1.80
C ASP A 139 -4.01 -5.84 -1.89
N ILE A 140 -3.30 -5.98 -3.01
CA ILE A 140 -2.33 -7.07 -3.18
C ILE A 140 -1.15 -6.87 -2.23
N ILE A 141 -0.63 -5.65 -2.12
CA ILE A 141 0.49 -5.36 -1.22
C ILE A 141 0.10 -5.64 0.23
N GLU A 142 -1.04 -5.14 0.69
CA GLU A 142 -1.49 -5.32 2.06
C GLU A 142 -1.94 -6.76 2.33
N HIS A 143 -2.98 -7.23 1.65
CA HIS A 143 -3.64 -8.47 2.01
C HIS A 143 -2.91 -9.71 1.52
N ALA A 144 -2.37 -9.68 0.30
CA ALA A 144 -1.63 -10.84 -0.21
C ALA A 144 -0.23 -10.91 0.37
N LEU A 145 0.56 -9.85 0.22
CA LEU A 145 1.98 -9.93 0.53
C LEU A 145 2.26 -9.72 2.01
N LEU A 146 1.79 -8.62 2.61
CA LEU A 146 2.09 -8.27 4.00
C LEU A 146 1.26 -9.05 5.03
N ARG A 147 0.02 -9.46 4.68
CA ARG A 147 -0.90 -10.20 5.56
C ARG A 147 -1.07 -11.67 5.17
N CYS A 148 -0.02 -12.26 4.61
CA CYS A 148 0.12 -13.71 4.41
C CYS A 148 -0.93 -14.36 3.48
N ASN A 149 -1.54 -13.59 2.56
CA ASN A 149 -2.57 -14.06 1.63
C ASN A 149 -3.69 -14.88 2.31
N ALA A 150 -4.05 -14.49 3.53
CA ALA A 150 -5.14 -15.12 4.27
C ALA A 150 -6.50 -14.83 3.60
N VAL A 151 -7.48 -15.70 3.83
CA VAL A 151 -8.85 -15.50 3.33
C VAL A 151 -9.41 -14.20 3.93
N HIS A 152 -9.76 -13.24 3.07
CA HIS A 152 -10.20 -11.94 3.54
C HIS A 152 -11.53 -12.05 4.30
N PRO A 153 -11.68 -11.42 5.49
CA PRO A 153 -12.88 -11.57 6.31
C PRO A 153 -14.17 -11.14 5.62
N SER A 154 -14.13 -10.09 4.79
CA SER A 154 -15.33 -9.57 4.11
C SER A 154 -15.60 -10.25 2.77
N THR A 155 -14.58 -10.47 1.94
CA THR A 155 -14.76 -10.98 0.57
C THR A 155 -14.74 -12.51 0.52
N LYS A 156 -14.28 -13.16 1.60
CA LYS A 156 -14.12 -14.63 1.72
C LYS A 156 -13.23 -15.24 0.63
N LYS A 157 -12.33 -14.46 0.04
CA LYS A 157 -11.40 -14.88 -1.01
C LYS A 157 -9.95 -14.56 -0.64
N ARG A 158 -9.01 -15.28 -1.24
CA ARG A 158 -7.59 -14.90 -1.29
C ARG A 158 -7.38 -13.90 -2.42
N TYR A 159 -6.29 -13.16 -2.36
CA TYR A 159 -5.92 -12.19 -3.39
C TYR A 159 -4.96 -12.78 -4.43
N LEU A 160 -4.20 -13.81 -4.05
CA LEU A 160 -3.41 -14.63 -4.96
C LEU A 160 -3.92 -16.07 -4.93
N GLU A 161 -4.13 -16.63 -6.12
CA GLU A 161 -4.48 -18.04 -6.31
C GLU A 161 -3.24 -18.94 -6.19
N ASP A 162 -3.45 -20.25 -6.10
CA ASP A 162 -2.38 -21.23 -5.80
C ASP A 162 -1.30 -21.35 -6.90
N ASP A 163 -1.56 -20.86 -8.12
CA ASP A 163 -0.63 -20.83 -9.25
C ASP A 163 -0.04 -19.45 -9.53
N ASP A 164 -0.31 -18.45 -8.66
CA ASP A 164 0.18 -17.09 -8.87
C ASP A 164 1.71 -17.00 -8.70
N PRO A 165 2.45 -16.45 -9.68
CA PRO A 165 3.90 -16.36 -9.62
C PRO A 165 4.43 -15.47 -8.48
N ARG A 166 3.58 -14.67 -7.85
CA ARG A 166 3.93 -13.79 -6.73
C ARG A 166 3.85 -14.48 -5.37
N LEU A 167 3.35 -15.71 -5.27
CA LEU A 167 3.28 -16.46 -4.00
C LEU A 167 4.61 -16.52 -3.23
N PRO A 168 5.80 -16.67 -3.85
CA PRO A 168 7.08 -16.65 -3.13
C PRO A 168 7.38 -15.33 -2.40
N LEU A 169 6.67 -14.24 -2.73
CA LEU A 169 6.84 -12.93 -2.13
C LEU A 169 6.01 -12.73 -0.85
N VAL A 170 5.06 -13.63 -0.57
CA VAL A 170 4.18 -13.56 0.60
C VAL A 170 4.99 -13.69 1.89
N MET A 171 4.68 -12.88 2.91
CA MET A 171 5.30 -12.98 4.24
C MET A 171 4.95 -14.32 4.89
N LYS A 172 5.91 -14.93 5.59
CA LYS A 172 5.68 -16.23 6.24
C LYS A 172 4.88 -16.09 7.53
N GLU A 173 5.08 -14.97 8.23
CA GLU A 173 4.44 -14.67 9.50
C GLU A 173 3.69 -13.34 9.44
N LEU A 174 2.49 -13.33 10.02
CA LEU A 174 1.67 -12.13 10.13
C LEU A 174 2.20 -11.27 11.28
N ASP A 175 2.61 -10.04 10.98
CA ASP A 175 2.80 -9.01 11.99
C ASP A 175 1.54 -8.11 12.03
N PRO A 176 0.67 -8.24 13.05
CA PRO A 176 -0.57 -7.48 13.12
C PRO A 176 -0.34 -5.97 13.25
N ARG A 177 0.86 -5.54 13.70
CA ARG A 177 1.17 -4.11 13.87
C ARG A 177 1.25 -3.37 12.54
N ILE A 178 1.47 -4.09 11.43
CA ILE A 178 1.51 -3.52 10.08
C ILE A 178 0.23 -2.74 9.78
N HIS A 179 -0.94 -3.21 10.25
CA HIS A 179 -2.22 -2.55 10.00
C HIS A 179 -2.25 -1.09 10.47
N PHE A 180 -1.64 -0.80 11.63
CA PHE A 180 -1.59 0.55 12.20
C PHE A 180 -0.56 1.47 11.51
N ALA A 181 0.36 0.88 10.75
CA ALA A 181 1.48 1.57 10.13
C ALA A 181 1.25 1.89 8.64
N LEU A 182 0.24 1.27 8.02
CA LEU A 182 -0.17 1.53 6.65
C LEU A 182 -1.16 2.70 6.58
N ASN A 183 -0.98 3.59 5.60
CA ASN A 183 -1.85 4.74 5.40
C ASN A 183 -3.17 4.32 4.75
N CYS A 184 -4.26 4.47 5.49
CA CYS A 184 -5.63 4.28 5.04
C CYS A 184 -6.18 5.38 4.11
N GLY A 185 -5.49 6.51 3.95
CA GLY A 185 -5.98 7.66 3.19
C GLY A 185 -6.99 8.54 3.94
N ALA A 186 -7.30 8.22 5.21
CA ALA A 186 -8.13 9.06 6.07
C ALA A 186 -7.35 10.23 6.70
N ALA A 187 -8.03 11.33 7.01
CA ALA A 187 -7.44 12.51 7.62
C ALA A 187 -6.85 12.24 9.03
N SER A 188 -7.35 11.21 9.72
CA SER A 188 -6.92 10.79 11.05
C SER A 188 -5.77 9.78 11.07
N CYS A 189 -5.28 9.30 9.91
CA CYS A 189 -4.21 8.28 9.92
C CYS A 189 -2.91 8.92 10.52
N PRO A 190 -2.14 8.17 11.35
CA PRO A 190 -0.99 8.68 12.09
C PRO A 190 0.13 9.22 11.16
N PRO A 191 1.13 9.95 11.71
CA PRO A 191 2.22 10.51 10.91
C PRO A 191 2.90 9.43 10.07
N ILE A 192 2.82 9.59 8.75
CA ILE A 192 3.37 8.66 7.78
C ILE A 192 4.89 8.61 7.98
N ARG A 193 5.46 7.41 8.12
CA ARG A 193 6.90 7.22 8.34
C ARG A 193 7.57 6.70 7.08
N VAL A 194 8.89 6.92 7.00
CA VAL A 194 9.76 6.23 6.05
C VAL A 194 10.38 5.04 6.79
N PHE A 195 10.10 3.83 6.34
CA PHE A 195 10.58 2.61 6.98
C PHE A 195 11.98 2.23 6.46
N THR A 196 12.77 1.67 7.37
CA THR A 196 14.11 1.11 7.14
C THR A 196 14.25 -0.15 7.99
N LEU A 197 15.18 -1.04 7.65
CA LEU A 197 15.50 -2.20 8.50
C LEU A 197 15.86 -1.82 9.94
N LYS A 198 16.41 -0.61 10.15
CA LYS A 198 16.84 -0.13 11.48
C LYS A 198 15.69 0.35 12.34
N ASN A 199 14.61 0.87 11.74
CA ASN A 199 13.53 1.50 12.49
C ASN A 199 12.20 0.74 12.43
N ILE A 200 12.07 -0.30 11.59
CA ILE A 200 10.78 -0.93 11.33
C ILE A 200 10.11 -1.47 12.59
N ALA A 201 10.85 -2.19 13.45
CA ALA A 201 10.31 -2.76 14.68
C ALA A 201 9.75 -1.68 15.62
N TRP A 202 10.52 -0.62 15.85
CA TRP A 202 10.09 0.51 16.67
C TRP A 202 8.93 1.27 16.04
N ALA A 203 8.96 1.48 14.72
CA ALA A 203 7.95 2.23 14.01
C ALA A 203 6.59 1.52 14.02
N LEU A 204 6.60 0.19 13.89
CA LEU A 204 5.42 -0.66 14.02
C LEU A 204 4.86 -0.61 15.45
N GLU A 205 5.72 -0.76 16.46
CA GLU A 205 5.32 -0.68 17.87
C GLU A 205 4.68 0.67 18.20
N ALA A 206 5.37 1.77 17.84
CA ALA A 206 4.87 3.11 18.07
C ALA A 206 3.54 3.37 17.35
N ALA A 207 3.35 2.85 16.13
CA ALA A 207 2.09 2.98 15.41
C ALA A 207 0.94 2.27 16.12
N SER A 208 1.15 1.03 16.59
CA SER A 208 0.13 0.29 17.33
C SER A 208 -0.17 0.91 18.70
N THR A 209 0.87 1.33 19.46
CA THR A 209 0.68 1.95 20.77
C THR A 209 -0.09 3.26 20.64
N ASN A 210 0.30 4.14 19.73
CA ASN A 210 -0.37 5.42 19.54
C ASN A 210 -1.85 5.27 19.18
N PHE A 211 -2.19 4.28 18.34
CA PHE A 211 -3.59 4.00 18.01
C PHE A 211 -4.37 3.51 19.24
N CYS A 212 -3.80 2.56 19.99
CA CYS A 212 -4.46 2.07 21.19
C CYS A 212 -4.64 3.18 22.24
N GLU A 213 -3.66 4.06 22.42
CA GLU A 213 -3.76 5.19 23.36
C GLU A 213 -4.77 6.25 22.90
N SER A 214 -5.01 6.41 21.60
CA SER A 214 -6.00 7.38 21.10
C SER A 214 -7.42 6.83 21.12
N GLU A 215 -7.61 5.53 20.84
CA GLU A 215 -8.92 4.92 20.65
C GLU A 215 -9.43 4.11 21.84
N VAL A 216 -8.56 3.74 22.80
CA VAL A 216 -8.91 2.93 23.97
C VAL A 216 -8.80 3.75 25.24
N GLN A 217 -9.92 3.88 25.96
CA GLN A 217 -9.96 4.47 27.28
C GLN A 217 -10.19 3.38 28.32
N ILE A 218 -9.37 3.34 29.35
CA ILE A 218 -9.50 2.40 30.47
C ILE A 218 -9.79 3.22 31.72
N GLU A 219 -10.95 2.99 32.32
CA GLU A 219 -11.36 3.58 33.59
C GLU A 219 -11.46 2.49 34.64
N GLU A 220 -10.78 2.67 35.77
CA GLU A 220 -10.89 1.79 36.93
C GLU A 220 -11.66 2.51 38.04
N ASN A 221 -12.86 2.03 38.37
CA ASN A 221 -13.71 2.59 39.42
C ASN A 221 -14.18 1.48 40.36
N ASP A 222 -13.89 1.62 41.66
CA ASP A 222 -14.38 0.75 42.74
C ASP A 222 -14.22 -0.78 42.50
N GLY A 223 -13.11 -1.18 41.87
CA GLY A 223 -12.81 -2.59 41.57
C GLY A 223 -13.41 -3.10 40.26
N GLU A 224 -14.05 -2.24 39.47
CA GLU A 224 -14.53 -2.52 38.12
C GLU A 224 -13.66 -1.79 37.08
N THR A 225 -13.19 -2.53 36.07
CA THR A 225 -12.44 -1.97 34.94
C THR A 225 -13.38 -1.83 33.75
N THR A 226 -13.64 -0.59 33.32
CA THR A 226 -14.39 -0.27 32.11
C THR A 226 -13.42 0.04 30.97
N ILE A 227 -13.57 -0.66 29.84
CA ILE A 227 -12.80 -0.40 28.62
C ILE A 227 -13.76 0.19 27.58
N THR A 228 -13.49 1.41 27.14
CA THR A 228 -14.26 2.10 26.10
C THR A 228 -13.43 2.20 24.82
N LEU A 229 -14.05 1.89 23.69
CA LEU A 229 -13.45 1.99 22.35
C LEU A 229 -14.20 3.03 21.53
N SER A 230 -13.48 3.82 20.74
CA SER A 230 -14.09 4.69 19.73
C SER A 230 -14.97 3.89 18.78
N LYS A 231 -16.07 4.51 18.33
CA LYS A 231 -17.01 3.89 17.39
C LYS A 231 -16.35 3.81 16.00
N ILE A 232 -16.21 2.60 15.47
CA ILE A 232 -15.75 2.33 14.09
C ILE A 232 -16.89 2.64 13.10
#